data_AF-A0AAU9K435-F1
#
_entry.id   AF-A0AAU9K435-F1
#
_cell.length_a   1.000
_cell.length_b   1.000
_cell.length_c   1.000
_cell.angle_alpha   90.00
_cell.angle_beta   90.00
_cell.angle_gamma   90.00
#
_symmetry.space_group_name_H-M   'P 1'
#
loop_
_entity.id
_entity.type
_entity.pdbx_description
1 polymer ?
#
loop_
_entity_poly.entity_id
_entity_poly.type
_entity_poly.pdbx_seq_one_letter_code
_entity_poly.pdbx_strand_id
1 'polypeptide(L)'
;MMESIVKRIIDVGFFKNEELATILGTSKRTIERIAAENTESESDEAAGREEALSRSPLKHWSDEDFAEVIKECEKDTGFVSKASLRAQFKRKTVDISEEQLGKELKKRGYVYRKKRVVLQLTEAHKEQRMSWARSLIDSDIASWDLQWWVLCASLS
;
A
#
# COMPACT_ATOMS: atom_id res chain seq x y z
N MET A 1 3.21 27.66 -7.75
CA MET A 1 4.02 28.85 -7.36
C MET A 1 5.49 28.68 -7.76
N MET A 2 6.18 27.61 -7.36
CA MET A 2 7.57 27.32 -7.76
C MET A 2 7.72 27.14 -9.29
N GLU A 3 6.85 26.37 -9.93
CA GLU A 3 6.91 26.10 -11.38
C GLU A 3 6.79 27.36 -12.25
N SER A 4 6.04 28.37 -11.79
CA SER A 4 5.90 29.65 -12.50
C SER A 4 7.17 30.49 -12.49
N ILE A 5 7.99 30.39 -11.43
CA ILE A 5 9.29 31.08 -11.33
C ILE A 5 10.29 30.39 -12.26
N VAL A 6 10.29 29.06 -12.28
CA VAL A 6 11.18 28.27 -13.15
C VAL A 6 10.87 28.53 -14.63
N LYS A 7 9.59 28.56 -15.02
CA LYS A 7 9.17 28.90 -16.40
C LYS A 7 9.69 30.28 -16.82
N ARG A 8 9.48 31.30 -15.98
CA ARG A 8 9.98 32.65 -16.25
C ARG A 8 11.48 32.74 -16.40
N ILE A 9 12.25 31.95 -15.64
CA ILE A 9 13.72 31.95 -15.71
C ILE A 9 14.21 31.23 -16.97
N ILE A 10 13.57 30.12 -17.35
CA ILE A 10 13.88 29.39 -18.60
C ILE A 10 13.61 30.28 -19.83
N ASP A 11 12.51 31.03 -19.83
CA ASP A 11 12.15 31.93 -20.94
C ASP A 11 13.18 33.05 -21.20
N VAL A 12 14.01 33.42 -20.20
CA VAL A 12 15.08 34.42 -20.39
C VAL A 12 16.34 33.81 -21.03
N GLY A 13 16.47 32.48 -21.08
CA GLY A 13 17.51 31.79 -21.87
C GLY A 13 18.96 31.93 -21.41
N PHE A 14 19.23 32.46 -20.20
CA PHE A 14 20.61 32.73 -19.74
C PHE A 14 21.36 31.54 -19.15
N PHE A 15 20.65 30.54 -18.61
CA PHE A 15 21.26 29.49 -17.81
C PHE A 15 21.09 28.12 -18.45
N LYS A 16 22.11 27.27 -18.35
CA LYS A 16 21.99 25.86 -18.76
C LYS A 16 21.13 25.11 -17.72
N ASN A 17 20.41 24.07 -18.16
CA ASN A 17 19.52 23.29 -17.29
C ASN A 17 20.20 22.73 -16.03
N GLU A 18 21.51 22.45 -16.09
CA GLU A 18 22.31 21.97 -14.94
C GLU A 18 22.57 23.06 -13.89
N GLU A 19 22.79 24.29 -14.33
CA GLU A 19 23.00 25.44 -13.45
C GLU A 19 21.68 25.80 -12.74
N LEU A 20 20.57 25.75 -13.47
CA LEU A 20 19.24 25.97 -12.91
C LEU A 20 18.86 24.93 -11.86
N ALA A 21 19.24 23.67 -12.06
CA ALA A 21 18.99 22.60 -11.09
C ALA A 21 19.66 22.89 -9.75
N THR A 22 20.88 23.41 -9.82
CA THR A 22 21.69 23.76 -8.65
C THR A 22 21.14 25.00 -7.93
N ILE A 23 20.77 26.05 -8.67
CA ILE A 23 20.25 27.30 -8.10
C ILE A 23 18.87 27.11 -7.46
N LEU A 24 18.00 26.34 -8.11
CA LEU A 24 16.62 26.13 -7.67
C LEU A 24 16.48 24.98 -6.68
N GLY A 25 17.55 24.21 -6.44
CA GLY A 25 17.53 23.04 -5.55
C GLY A 25 16.59 21.93 -6.04
N THR A 26 16.46 21.74 -7.36
CA THR A 26 15.54 20.76 -7.96
C THR A 26 16.28 19.76 -8.84
N SER A 27 15.64 18.64 -9.17
CA SER A 27 16.26 17.67 -10.08
C SER A 27 16.30 18.19 -11.52
N LYS A 28 17.43 17.96 -12.21
CA LYS A 28 17.61 18.26 -13.65
C LYS A 28 16.43 17.78 -14.50
N ARG A 29 15.89 16.59 -14.19
CA ARG A 29 14.72 15.99 -14.85
C ARG A 29 13.45 16.83 -14.73
N THR A 30 13.28 17.55 -13.61
CA THR A 30 12.12 18.45 -13.42
C THR A 30 12.25 19.69 -14.29
N ILE A 31 13.46 20.22 -14.42
CA ILE A 31 13.74 21.39 -15.27
C ILE A 31 13.61 21.04 -16.75
N GLU A 32 14.12 19.89 -17.17
CA GLU A 32 13.96 19.38 -18.53
C GLU A 32 12.49 19.16 -18.89
N ARG A 33 11.68 18.64 -17.94
CA ARG A 33 10.22 18.50 -18.13
C ARG A 33 9.55 19.85 -18.34
N ILE A 34 9.88 20.85 -17.52
CA ILE A 34 9.30 22.20 -17.63
C ILE A 34 9.75 22.89 -18.92
N ALA A 35 11.00 22.70 -19.33
CA ALA A 35 11.52 23.23 -20.59
C ALA A 35 10.84 22.56 -21.80
N ALA A 36 10.60 21.25 -21.74
CA ALA A 36 9.89 20.50 -22.77
C ALA A 36 8.40 20.91 -22.88
N GLU A 37 7.74 21.16 -21.74
CA GLU A 37 6.37 21.69 -21.69
C GLU A 37 6.26 23.09 -22.35
N ASN A 38 7.32 23.91 -22.34
CA ASN A 38 7.35 25.20 -23.03
C ASN A 38 7.55 25.07 -24.54
N THR A 39 8.21 24.01 -25.03
CA THR A 39 8.40 23.76 -26.47
C THR A 39 7.20 23.09 -27.14
N GLU A 40 6.32 22.44 -26.38
CA GLU A 40 5.12 21.76 -26.89
C GLU A 40 3.83 22.57 -26.66
N SER A 41 3.81 23.84 -27.08
CA SER A 41 2.56 24.62 -27.20
C SER A 41 1.93 24.57 -28.61
N GLU A 42 2.37 23.66 -29.47
CA GLU A 42 1.70 23.32 -30.73
C GLU A 42 1.85 21.82 -31.04
N SER A 43 1.20 20.95 -30.27
CA SER A 43 0.64 19.73 -30.87
C SER A 43 -0.42 19.11 -29.97
N ASP A 44 -1.61 18.97 -30.53
CA ASP A 44 -2.77 18.22 -30.02
C ASP A 44 -2.53 16.70 -29.88
N GLU A 45 -1.29 16.24 -29.66
CA GLU A 45 -0.93 14.81 -29.68
C GLU A 45 -0.62 14.21 -28.30
N ALA A 46 -0.61 15.00 -27.23
CA ALA A 46 -0.41 14.50 -25.86
C ALA A 46 -1.69 13.94 -25.20
N ALA A 47 -2.88 14.22 -25.74
CA ALA A 47 -4.15 13.72 -25.19
C ALA A 47 -4.35 12.21 -25.41
N GLY A 48 -3.72 11.62 -26.42
CA GLY A 48 -3.92 10.21 -26.79
C GLY A 48 -3.10 9.19 -25.99
N ARG A 49 -2.00 9.60 -25.32
CA ARG A 49 -1.09 8.65 -24.64
C ARG A 49 -1.30 8.54 -23.13
N GLU A 50 -1.84 9.55 -22.47
CA GLU A 50 -2.20 9.43 -21.04
C GLU A 50 -3.55 8.71 -20.81
N GLU A 51 -4.47 8.75 -21.77
CA GLU A 51 -5.76 8.04 -21.66
C GLU A 51 -5.66 6.52 -21.83
N ALA A 52 -4.62 6.01 -22.48
CA ALA A 52 -4.38 4.57 -22.63
C ALA A 52 -3.71 3.93 -21.40
N LEU A 53 -2.97 4.70 -20.61
CA LEU A 53 -2.30 4.22 -19.38
C LEU A 53 -3.16 4.38 -18.11
N SER A 54 -4.29 5.09 -18.19
CA SER A 54 -5.15 5.41 -17.03
C SER A 54 -6.38 4.51 -16.86
N ARG A 55 -6.67 3.60 -17.80
CA ARG A 55 -7.75 2.62 -17.63
C ARG A 55 -7.21 1.43 -16.84
N SER A 56 -7.27 1.53 -15.50
CA SER A 56 -7.05 0.39 -14.60
C SER A 56 -7.85 -0.80 -15.15
N PRO A 57 -7.21 -1.98 -15.39
CA PRO A 57 -7.92 -3.15 -15.90
C PRO A 57 -9.03 -3.64 -14.95
N LEU A 58 -9.05 -3.13 -13.71
CA LEU A 58 -10.07 -3.36 -12.71
C LEU A 58 -11.14 -2.26 -12.62
N LYS A 59 -11.15 -1.28 -13.53
CA LYS A 59 -12.12 -0.17 -13.53
C LYS A 59 -13.57 -0.65 -13.76
N HIS A 60 -13.74 -1.80 -14.41
CA HIS A 60 -15.05 -2.42 -14.67
C HIS A 60 -15.53 -3.35 -13.54
N TRP A 61 -14.69 -3.62 -12.54
CA TRP A 61 -15.06 -4.50 -11.44
C TRP A 61 -15.85 -3.76 -10.39
N SER A 62 -17.03 -4.29 -10.07
CA SER A 62 -17.82 -3.82 -8.93
C SER A 62 -17.03 -3.96 -7.63
N ASP A 63 -17.41 -3.20 -6.60
CA ASP A 63 -16.85 -3.37 -5.26
C ASP A 63 -17.18 -4.73 -4.66
N GLU A 64 -18.31 -5.31 -5.05
CA GLU A 64 -18.79 -6.62 -4.60
C GLU A 64 -17.94 -7.75 -5.18
N ASP A 65 -17.72 -7.77 -6.49
CA ASP A 65 -16.90 -8.79 -7.16
C ASP A 65 -15.45 -8.77 -6.66
N PHE A 66 -14.93 -7.56 -6.41
CA PHE A 66 -13.58 -7.38 -5.90
C PHE A 66 -13.44 -7.87 -4.45
N ALA A 67 -14.44 -7.58 -3.60
CA ALA A 67 -14.50 -8.07 -2.23
C ALA A 67 -14.68 -9.59 -2.17
N GLU A 68 -15.41 -10.18 -3.11
CA GLU A 68 -15.57 -11.63 -3.21
C GLU A 68 -14.23 -12.33 -3.47
N VAL A 69 -13.43 -11.82 -4.41
CA VAL A 69 -12.08 -12.35 -4.69
C VAL A 69 -11.17 -12.27 -3.47
N ILE A 70 -11.26 -11.17 -2.70
CA ILE A 70 -10.49 -11.03 -1.47
C ILE A 70 -10.94 -12.06 -0.43
N LYS A 71 -12.25 -12.22 -0.23
CA LYS A 71 -12.80 -13.24 0.68
C LYS A 71 -12.41 -14.66 0.28
N GLU A 72 -12.41 -14.97 -1.01
CA GLU A 72 -11.95 -16.27 -1.52
C GLU A 72 -10.48 -16.54 -1.19
N CYS A 73 -9.63 -15.53 -1.27
CA CYS A 73 -8.23 -15.64 -0.86
C CYS A 73 -8.05 -15.70 0.67
N GLU A 74 -8.99 -15.14 1.43
CA GLU A 74 -8.88 -15.00 2.89
C GLU A 74 -9.30 -16.27 3.66
N LYS A 75 -10.01 -17.19 2.99
CA LYS A 75 -10.71 -18.36 3.55
C LYS A 75 -9.94 -19.19 4.60
N ASP A 76 -8.61 -19.26 4.52
CA ASP A 76 -7.83 -20.13 5.40
C ASP A 76 -6.97 -19.41 6.45
N THR A 77 -6.63 -18.13 6.24
CA THR A 77 -5.63 -17.47 7.08
C THR A 77 -6.02 -16.11 7.61
N GLY A 78 -7.11 -15.49 7.14
CA GLY A 78 -7.42 -14.09 7.49
C GLY A 78 -6.41 -13.09 6.92
N PHE A 79 -5.50 -13.56 6.05
CA PHE A 79 -4.46 -12.76 5.42
C PHE A 79 -4.37 -13.12 3.95
N VAL A 80 -4.16 -12.12 3.12
CA VAL A 80 -4.04 -12.34 1.68
C VAL A 80 -2.78 -11.68 1.16
N SER A 81 -1.93 -12.47 0.50
CA SER A 81 -0.76 -11.95 -0.18
C SER A 81 -1.15 -11.31 -1.53
N LYS A 82 -0.41 -10.27 -1.94
CA LYS A 82 -0.58 -9.67 -3.28
C LYS A 82 -0.41 -10.71 -4.40
N ALA A 83 0.53 -11.64 -4.23
CA ALA A 83 0.77 -12.71 -5.20
C ALA A 83 -0.46 -13.63 -5.32
N SER A 84 -1.09 -13.98 -4.20
CA SER A 84 -2.32 -14.79 -4.17
C SER A 84 -3.49 -14.07 -4.84
N LEU A 85 -3.68 -12.78 -4.56
CA LEU A 85 -4.71 -11.97 -5.23
C LEU A 85 -4.47 -11.89 -6.74
N ARG A 86 -3.23 -11.60 -7.14
CA ARG A 86 -2.86 -11.52 -8.55
C ARG A 86 -3.12 -12.84 -9.28
N ALA A 87 -2.82 -13.97 -8.65
CA ALA A 87 -3.12 -15.29 -9.21
C ALA A 87 -4.64 -15.50 -9.40
N GLN A 88 -5.48 -15.06 -8.47
CA GLN A 88 -6.94 -15.16 -8.62
C GLN A 88 -7.49 -14.20 -9.67
N PHE A 89 -7.02 -12.95 -9.72
CA PHE A 89 -7.40 -12.02 -10.78
C PHE A 89 -6.99 -12.53 -12.16
N LYS A 90 -5.81 -13.16 -12.28
CA LYS A 90 -5.35 -13.80 -13.52
C LYS A 90 -6.25 -14.97 -13.94
N ARG A 91 -6.78 -15.75 -12.98
CA ARG A 91 -7.76 -16.82 -13.26
C ARG A 91 -9.11 -16.27 -13.73
N LYS A 92 -9.54 -15.12 -13.20
CA LYS A 92 -10.73 -14.39 -13.68
C LYS A 92 -10.41 -13.50 -14.90
N THR A 93 -9.42 -13.87 -15.71
CA THR A 93 -9.02 -13.25 -16.99
C THR A 93 -8.48 -11.82 -16.94
N VAL A 94 -8.04 -11.34 -15.78
CA VAL A 94 -7.43 -10.00 -15.63
C VAL A 94 -5.94 -10.13 -15.31
N ASP A 95 -5.07 -9.84 -16.27
CA ASP A 95 -3.62 -9.72 -16.00
C ASP A 95 -3.31 -8.30 -15.54
N ILE A 96 -2.89 -8.17 -14.28
CA ILE A 96 -2.59 -6.88 -13.66
C ILE A 96 -1.21 -6.89 -13.05
N SER A 97 -0.52 -5.76 -13.09
CA SER A 97 0.77 -5.63 -12.40
C SER A 97 0.58 -5.53 -10.88
N GLU A 98 1.61 -5.90 -10.11
CA GLU A 98 1.56 -5.76 -8.65
C GLU A 98 1.40 -4.31 -8.19
N GLU A 99 1.94 -3.36 -8.96
CA GLU A 99 1.77 -1.93 -8.70
C GLU A 99 0.33 -1.48 -8.93
N GLN A 100 -0.31 -1.94 -10.02
CA GLN A 100 -1.72 -1.65 -10.31
C GLN A 100 -2.62 -2.25 -9.22
N LEU A 101 -2.36 -3.49 -8.81
CA LEU A 101 -3.09 -4.14 -7.70
C LEU A 101 -2.93 -3.34 -6.41
N GLY A 102 -1.71 -2.89 -6.11
CA GLY A 102 -1.42 -2.08 -4.92
C GLY A 102 -2.17 -0.75 -4.91
N LYS A 103 -2.24 -0.06 -6.07
CA LYS A 103 -3.00 1.19 -6.21
C LYS A 103 -4.51 0.96 -6.02
N GLU A 104 -5.05 -0.11 -6.61
CA GLU A 104 -6.48 -0.42 -6.51
C GLU A 104 -6.89 -0.84 -5.09
N LEU A 105 -6.10 -1.68 -4.42
CA LEU A 105 -6.30 -2.04 -3.02
C LEU A 105 -6.31 -0.81 -2.11
N LYS A 106 -5.36 0.11 -2.31
CA LYS A 106 -5.30 1.37 -1.55
C LYS A 106 -6.52 2.25 -1.81
N LYS A 107 -6.95 2.37 -3.07
CA LYS A 107 -8.14 3.15 -3.45
C LYS A 107 -9.42 2.63 -2.78
N ARG A 108 -9.55 1.31 -2.66
CA ARG A 108 -10.70 0.64 -2.04
C ARG A 108 -10.58 0.48 -0.52
N GLY A 109 -9.58 1.10 0.11
CA GLY A 109 -9.44 1.17 1.57
C GLY A 109 -8.75 -0.04 2.24
N TYR A 110 -8.18 -0.96 1.47
CA TYR A 110 -7.44 -2.09 2.03
C TYR A 110 -6.06 -1.64 2.53
N VAL A 111 -5.78 -1.92 3.81
CA VAL A 111 -4.54 -1.53 4.48
C VAL A 111 -3.64 -2.73 4.68
N TYR A 112 -2.36 -2.57 4.34
CA TYR A 112 -1.33 -3.52 4.71
C TYR A 112 -1.16 -3.57 6.24
N ARG A 113 -1.41 -4.73 6.83
CA ARG A 113 -1.06 -5.00 8.23
C ARG A 113 0.06 -6.03 8.29
N LYS A 114 1.10 -5.75 9.07
CA LYS A 114 2.12 -6.74 9.39
C LYS A 114 1.44 -7.88 10.17
N LYS A 115 1.62 -9.11 9.70
CA LYS A 115 1.16 -10.31 10.42
C LYS A 115 1.87 -10.35 11.78
N ARG A 116 1.11 -10.41 12.88
CA ARG A 116 1.70 -10.70 14.18
C ARG A 116 2.18 -12.14 14.17
N VAL A 117 3.43 -12.36 14.56
CA VAL A 117 3.98 -13.70 14.73
C VAL A 117 3.39 -14.25 16.02
N VAL A 118 2.43 -15.16 15.90
CA VAL A 118 1.85 -15.89 17.04
C VAL A 118 2.52 -17.26 17.09
N LEU A 119 3.04 -17.63 18.26
CA LEU A 119 3.58 -18.96 18.48
C LEU A 119 2.44 -19.98 18.37
N GLN A 120 2.58 -20.96 17.48
CA GLN A 120 1.60 -22.03 17.34
C GLN A 120 1.75 -22.98 18.53
N LEU A 121 0.83 -22.88 19.49
CA LEU A 121 0.76 -23.77 20.63
C LEU A 121 -0.11 -24.99 20.30
N THR A 122 0.36 -26.18 20.69
CA THR A 122 -0.47 -27.39 20.68
C THR A 122 -1.62 -27.25 21.68
N GLU A 123 -2.70 -28.02 21.51
CA GLU A 123 -3.83 -28.00 22.46
C GLU A 123 -3.37 -28.29 23.90
N ALA A 124 -2.42 -29.23 24.08
CA ALA A 124 -1.83 -29.50 25.39
C ALA A 124 -1.12 -28.26 26.00
N HIS A 125 -0.38 -27.49 25.19
CA HIS A 125 0.23 -26.25 25.67
C HIS A 125 -0.81 -25.17 26.01
N LYS A 126 -1.90 -25.09 25.25
CA LYS A 126 -3.00 -24.14 25.54
C LYS A 126 -3.67 -24.50 26.86
N GLU A 127 -3.99 -25.77 27.08
CA GLU A 127 -4.58 -26.26 28.33
C GLU A 127 -3.68 -25.99 29.54
N GLN A 128 -2.36 -26.24 29.42
CA GLN A 128 -1.39 -25.93 30.46
C GLN A 128 -1.34 -24.43 30.78
N ARG A 129 -1.26 -23.56 29.76
CA ARG A 129 -1.24 -22.10 29.97
C ARG A 129 -2.53 -21.61 30.59
N MET A 130 -3.68 -22.13 30.16
CA MET A 130 -4.99 -21.78 30.75
C MET A 130 -5.09 -22.25 32.20
N SER A 131 -4.58 -23.44 32.52
CA SER A 131 -4.55 -23.97 33.89
C SER A 131 -3.68 -23.08 34.79
N TRP A 132 -2.46 -22.74 34.37
CA TRP A 132 -1.58 -21.85 35.12
C TRP A 132 -2.14 -20.44 35.29
N ALA A 133 -2.74 -19.88 34.24
CA ALA A 133 -3.38 -18.58 34.32
C ALA A 133 -4.50 -18.57 35.37
N ARG A 134 -5.35 -19.61 35.37
CA ARG A 134 -6.41 -19.78 36.39
C ARG A 134 -5.83 -19.91 37.78
N SER A 135 -4.82 -20.77 37.99
CA SER A 135 -4.18 -20.92 39.30
C SER A 135 -3.52 -19.64 39.82
N LEU A 136 -2.99 -18.80 38.93
CA LEU A 136 -2.40 -17.50 39.32
C LEU A 136 -3.47 -16.46 39.67
N ILE A 137 -4.60 -16.45 38.96
CA ILE A 137 -5.74 -15.58 39.26
C ILE A 137 -6.39 -15.98 40.60
N ASP A 138 -6.53 -17.29 40.83
CA ASP A 138 -7.14 -17.81 42.06
C ASP A 138 -6.19 -17.74 43.27
N SER A 139 -4.88 -17.56 43.03
CA SER A 139 -3.93 -17.30 44.09
C SER A 139 -3.99 -15.82 44.51
N ASP A 140 -4.31 -15.56 45.77
CA ASP A 140 -4.22 -14.23 46.44
C ASP A 140 -2.79 -13.63 46.45
N ILE A 141 -1.85 -14.23 45.71
CA ILE A 141 -0.43 -13.90 45.64
C ILE A 141 -0.16 -12.84 44.55
N ALA A 142 -1.02 -12.77 43.54
CA ALA A 142 -0.85 -11.86 42.41
C ALA A 142 -1.58 -10.55 42.70
N SER A 143 -0.85 -9.42 42.73
CA SER A 143 -1.50 -8.11 42.67
C SER A 143 -2.39 -8.05 41.43
N TRP A 144 -3.45 -7.25 41.50
CA TRP A 144 -4.44 -7.13 40.43
C TRP A 144 -3.78 -6.84 39.06
N ASP A 145 -2.67 -6.11 39.07
CA ASP A 145 -1.83 -5.85 37.90
C ASP A 145 -1.23 -7.13 37.29
N LEU A 146 -0.68 -8.04 38.11
CA LEU A 146 -0.09 -9.29 37.63
C LEU A 146 -1.14 -10.23 37.04
N GLN A 147 -2.33 -10.30 37.67
CA GLN A 147 -3.46 -11.09 37.16
C GLN A 147 -3.92 -10.58 35.79
N TRP A 148 -3.97 -9.26 35.60
CA TRP A 148 -4.36 -8.63 34.32
C TRP A 148 -3.38 -8.97 33.20
N TRP A 149 -2.07 -8.88 33.44
CA TRP A 149 -1.04 -9.24 32.45
C TRP A 149 -1.08 -10.73 32.06
N VAL A 150 -1.29 -11.63 33.01
CA VAL A 150 -1.40 -13.08 32.76
C VAL A 150 -2.64 -13.42 31.92
N LEU A 151 -3.76 -12.78 32.21
CA LEU A 151 -5.01 -12.96 31.47
C LEU A 151 -4.89 -12.42 30.03
N CYS A 152 -4.26 -11.25 29.85
CA CYS A 152 -3.96 -10.70 28.53
C CYS A 152 -2.99 -11.58 27.71
N ALA A 153 -1.99 -12.21 28.34
CA ALA A 153 -1.00 -13.05 27.66
C ALA A 153 -1.52 -14.46 27.29
N SER A 154 -2.65 -14.89 27.87
CA SER A 154 -3.25 -16.21 27.63
C SER A 154 -4.29 -16.19 26.50
N LEU A 155 -4.85 -15.02 26.18
CA LEU A 155 -5.84 -14.83 25.12
C LEU A 155 -5.23 -14.53 23.73
N SER A 156 -3.92 -14.32 23.65
CA SER A 156 -3.15 -14.06 22.42
C SER A 156 -2.35 -15.27 21.96
#